data_AF-A0A0M0GGU6-F1
#
_entry.id   AF-A0A0M0GGU6-F1
#
_cell.length_a   1.000
_cell.length_b   1.000
_cell.length_c   1.000
_cell.angle_alpha   90.00
_cell.angle_beta   90.00
_cell.angle_gamma   90.00
#
_symmetry.space_group_name_H-M   'P 1'
#
loop_
_entity.id
_entity.type
_entity.pdbx_description
1 polymer ?
#
loop_
_entity_poly.entity_id
_entity_poly.type
_entity_poly.pdbx_seq_one_letter_code
_entity_poly.pdbx_strand_id
1 'polypeptide(L)'
;MSEIVTVKVRSWEDSDYATHDTLEVDGKQVFGVHPLYECPEDAIIGRDLISSSDIASFLESFLIEHRGKKVKFVFVEGKEDEEDE
;
A
#
# COMPACT_ATOMS: atom_id res chain seq x y z
N MET A 1 -21.52 -15.97 -8.97
CA MET A 1 -20.06 -15.88 -9.16
C MET A 1 -19.47 -15.47 -7.82
N SER A 2 -18.43 -16.14 -7.32
CA SER A 2 -17.75 -15.65 -6.11
C SER A 2 -17.06 -14.34 -6.47
N GLU A 3 -17.47 -13.24 -5.84
CA GLU A 3 -16.76 -11.97 -5.96
C GLU A 3 -15.31 -12.17 -5.50
N ILE A 4 -14.36 -11.74 -6.34
CA ILE A 4 -12.93 -11.76 -6.04
C ILE A 4 -12.55 -10.34 -5.66
N VAL A 5 -12.03 -10.17 -4.45
CA VAL A 5 -11.48 -8.91 -3.94
C VAL A 5 -10.00 -8.86 -4.31
N THR A 6 -9.56 -7.78 -4.92
CA THR A 6 -8.16 -7.61 -5.31
C THR A 6 -7.46 -6.69 -4.34
N VAL A 7 -6.44 -7.21 -3.64
CA VAL A 7 -5.50 -6.42 -2.84
C VAL A 7 -4.25 -6.22 -3.66
N LYS A 8 -3.97 -4.98 -4.05
CA LYS A 8 -2.81 -4.61 -4.85
C LYS A 8 -1.81 -3.84 -3.97
N VAL A 9 -0.56 -4.25 -4.00
CA VAL A 9 0.56 -3.50 -3.41
C VAL A 9 1.37 -2.95 -4.56
N ARG A 10 1.56 -1.63 -4.59
CA ARG A 10 2.42 -0.96 -5.57
C ARG A 10 3.59 -0.32 -4.87
N SER A 11 4.78 -0.68 -5.29
CA SER A 11 6.06 -0.19 -4.79
C SER A 11 6.82 0.45 -5.94
N TRP A 12 7.24 1.71 -5.81
CA TRP A 12 8.02 2.38 -6.84
C TRP A 12 9.09 3.30 -6.26
N GLU A 13 10.07 3.63 -7.10
CA GLU A 13 11.11 4.61 -6.82
C GLU A 13 10.89 5.85 -7.71
N ASP A 14 10.89 7.04 -7.11
CA ASP A 14 10.88 8.34 -7.81
C ASP A 14 12.27 8.65 -8.38
N SER A 15 12.35 9.64 -9.26
CA SER A 15 13.57 10.28 -9.74
C SER A 15 14.58 10.67 -8.64
N ASP A 16 14.12 10.98 -7.43
CA ASP A 16 14.96 11.30 -6.26
C ASP A 16 15.41 10.07 -5.44
N TYR A 17 15.27 8.85 -5.99
CA TYR A 17 15.55 7.58 -5.31
C TYR A 17 14.68 7.35 -4.05
N ALA A 18 13.53 8.01 -4.03
CA ALA A 18 12.51 7.96 -3.01
C ALA A 18 11.66 6.71 -3.19
N THR A 19 11.65 5.80 -2.23
CA THR A 19 10.75 4.64 -2.30
C THR A 19 9.38 4.97 -1.76
N HIS A 20 8.35 4.66 -2.55
CA HIS A 20 6.95 4.78 -2.22
C HIS A 20 6.30 3.39 -2.20
N ASP A 21 5.42 3.15 -1.23
CA ASP A 21 4.61 1.93 -1.18
C ASP A 21 3.15 2.29 -0.93
N THR A 22 2.24 1.70 -1.70
CA THR A 22 0.79 1.88 -1.53
C THR A 22 0.09 0.53 -1.49
N LEU A 23 -0.98 0.45 -0.71
CA LEU A 23 -1.88 -0.69 -0.65
C LEU A 23 -3.27 -0.26 -1.11
N GLU A 24 -3.79 -0.94 -2.13
CA GLU A 24 -5.09 -0.71 -2.72
C GLU A 24 -5.98 -1.93 -2.54
N VAL A 25 -7.27 -1.71 -2.23
CA VAL A 25 -8.31 -2.75 -2.20
C VAL A 25 -9.36 -2.39 -3.24
N ASP A 26 -9.57 -3.27 -4.21
CA ASP A 26 -10.49 -3.08 -5.35
C ASP A 26 -10.29 -1.71 -6.05
N GLY A 27 -9.02 -1.31 -6.22
CA GLY A 27 -8.62 -0.06 -6.89
C GLY A 27 -8.77 1.21 -6.05
N LYS A 28 -9.05 1.09 -4.74
CA LYS A 28 -9.04 2.21 -3.80
C LYS A 28 -7.81 2.12 -2.90
N GLN A 29 -6.99 3.15 -2.89
CA GLN A 29 -5.86 3.25 -1.97
C GLN A 29 -6.35 3.32 -0.51
N VAL A 30 -5.81 2.45 0.34
CA VAL A 30 -6.14 2.35 1.77
C VAL A 30 -4.96 2.77 2.64
N PHE A 31 -3.74 2.41 2.23
CA PHE A 31 -2.51 2.89 2.87
C PHE A 31 -1.54 3.41 1.82
N GLY A 32 -0.75 4.40 2.22
CA GLY A 32 0.42 4.87 1.49
C GLY A 32 1.50 5.24 2.49
N VAL A 33 2.73 4.83 2.22
CA VAL A 33 3.90 5.32 2.95
C VAL A 33 4.79 6.06 1.97
N HIS A 34 5.20 7.25 2.40
CA HIS A 34 6.09 8.11 1.66
C HIS A 34 7.42 8.24 2.41
N PRO A 35 8.50 8.57 1.71
CA PRO A 35 9.79 8.78 2.34
C PRO A 35 9.82 10.06 3.16
N LEU A 36 10.43 9.97 4.35
CA LEU A 36 10.54 11.05 5.32
C LEU A 36 11.75 11.96 4.98
N TYR A 37 11.61 12.81 3.97
CA TYR A 37 12.68 13.72 3.54
C TYR A 37 12.76 15.04 4.34
N GLU A 38 11.71 15.41 5.08
CA GLU A 38 11.62 16.74 5.68
C GLU A 38 12.30 16.87 7.05
N CYS A 39 12.64 15.75 7.73
CA CYS A 39 13.27 15.76 9.05
C CYS A 39 14.49 14.82 9.14
N PRO A 40 15.70 15.31 9.45
CA PRO A 40 16.90 14.50 9.56
C PRO A 40 16.88 13.49 10.72
N GLU A 41 16.06 13.71 11.75
CA GLU A 41 15.82 12.74 12.84
C GLU A 41 14.86 11.61 12.41
N ASP A 42 13.94 11.89 11.47
CA ASP A 42 13.03 10.91 10.87
C ASP A 42 13.69 10.12 9.72
N ALA A 43 14.78 10.64 9.16
CA ALA A 43 15.59 9.98 8.15
C ALA A 43 16.27 8.68 8.64
N ILE A 44 16.30 8.41 9.95
CA ILE A 44 16.76 7.12 10.51
C ILE A 44 15.77 6.00 10.15
N ILE A 45 14.48 6.32 9.98
CA ILE A 45 13.43 5.34 9.66
C ILE A 45 13.07 5.36 8.16
N GLY A 46 13.44 6.40 7.41
CA GLY A 46 13.45 6.43 5.95
C GLY A 46 12.07 6.32 5.27
N ARG A 47 10.99 6.13 6.01
CA ARG A 47 9.60 5.95 5.53
C ARG A 47 8.59 6.32 6.61
N ASP A 48 7.42 6.79 6.18
CA ASP A 48 6.26 6.96 7.04
C ASP A 48 5.96 5.67 7.81
N LEU A 49 5.71 5.81 9.11
CA LEU A 49 5.29 4.72 9.95
C LEU A 49 3.77 4.63 9.96
N ILE A 50 3.24 3.47 9.58
CA ILE A 50 1.83 3.14 9.83
C ILE A 50 1.71 2.56 11.24
N SER A 51 0.80 3.10 12.05
CA SER A 51 0.53 2.58 13.38
C SER A 51 -0.03 1.16 13.32
N SER A 52 0.45 0.29 14.21
CA SER A 52 -0.08 -1.07 14.34
C SER A 52 -1.57 -1.10 14.69
N SER A 53 -2.08 -0.05 15.35
CA SER A 53 -3.51 0.12 15.62
C SER A 53 -4.33 0.35 14.36
N ASP A 54 -3.81 1.12 13.41
CA ASP A 54 -4.49 1.41 12.14
C ASP A 54 -4.54 0.15 11.27
N ILE A 55 -3.43 -0.61 11.23
CA ILE A 55 -3.37 -1.91 10.54
C ILE A 55 -4.40 -2.87 11.14
N ALA A 56 -4.47 -2.97 12.47
CA ALA A 56 -5.41 -3.85 13.15
C ALA A 56 -6.88 -3.47 12.86
N SER A 57 -7.20 -2.17 12.90
CA SER A 57 -8.56 -1.67 12.61
C SER A 57 -8.97 -1.91 11.16
N PHE A 58 -8.04 -1.71 10.22
CA PHE A 58 -8.24 -2.06 8.81
C PHE A 58 -8.51 -3.55 8.62
N LEU A 59 -7.68 -4.42 9.22
CA LEU A 59 -7.83 -5.87 9.10
C LEU A 59 -9.18 -6.36 9.64
N GLU A 60 -9.61 -5.81 10.78
CA GLU A 60 -10.93 -6.14 11.34
C GLU A 60 -12.05 -5.79 10.36
N SER A 61 -12.04 -4.56 9.83
CA SER A 61 -13.04 -4.08 8.88
C SER A 61 -13.03 -4.89 7.57
N PHE A 62 -11.83 -5.16 7.04
CA PHE A 62 -11.61 -5.93 5.81
C PHE A 62 -12.17 -7.36 5.92
N LEU A 63 -11.92 -8.03 7.05
CA LEU A 63 -12.42 -9.40 7.28
C LEU A 63 -13.94 -9.45 7.42
N ILE A 64 -14.55 -8.41 7.99
CA ILE A 64 -16.02 -8.30 8.12
C ILE A 64 -16.64 -8.05 6.74
N GLU A 65 -16.14 -7.08 5.99
CA GLU A 65 -16.69 -6.64 4.70
C GLU A 65 -16.58 -7.71 3.61
N HIS A 66 -15.47 -8.45 3.59
CA HIS A 66 -15.18 -9.43 2.54
C HIS A 66 -15.40 -10.88 2.97
N ARG A 67 -16.15 -11.10 4.05
CA ARG A 67 -16.43 -12.44 4.59
C ARG A 67 -17.04 -13.35 3.52
N GLY A 68 -16.37 -14.45 3.21
CA GLY A 68 -16.81 -15.43 2.21
C GLY A 68 -16.47 -15.08 0.76
N LYS A 69 -15.82 -13.95 0.50
CA LYS A 69 -15.23 -13.61 -0.80
C LYS A 69 -13.85 -14.26 -0.95
N LYS A 70 -13.40 -14.44 -2.19
CA LYS A 70 -12.01 -14.87 -2.46
C LYS A 70 -11.14 -13.63 -2.55
N VAL A 71 -9.94 -13.69 -1.97
CA VAL A 71 -8.98 -12.57 -2.02
C VAL A 71 -7.84 -12.94 -2.97
N LYS A 72 -7.48 -12.02 -3.87
CA LYS A 72 -6.32 -12.11 -4.76
C LYS A 72 -5.33 -11.02 -4.37
N PHE A 73 -4.07 -11.39 -4.21
CA PHE A 73 -2.98 -10.44 -3.99
C PHE A 73 -2.23 -10.19 -5.29
N VAL A 74 -1.92 -8.93 -5.56
CA VAL A 74 -1.13 -8.48 -6.71
C VAL A 74 -0.02 -7.58 -6.18
N PHE A 75 1.22 -7.88 -6.55
CA PHE A 75 2.38 -7.09 -6.18
C PHE A 75 2.96 -6.50 -7.45
N VAL A 76 3.12 -5.18 -7.48
CA VAL A 76 3.67 -4.44 -8.61
C VAL A 76 4.88 -3.66 -8.11
N GLU A 77 6.03 -3.98 -8.66
CA GLU A 77 7.30 -3.27 -8.43
C GLU A 77 7.67 -2.55 -9.73
N GLY A 78 8.04 -1.27 -9.67
CA GLY A 78 8.39 -0.51 -10.87
C GLY A 78 9.05 0.83 -10.58
N LYS A 79 9.25 1.64 -11.62
CA LYS A 79 9.59 3.06 -11.49
C LYS A 79 8.35 3.91 -11.75
N GLU A 80 8.35 5.16 -11.29
CA GLU A 80 7.21 6.08 -11.38
C GLU A 80 6.62 6.21 -12.81
N ASP A 81 7.41 5.94 -13.84
CA ASP A 81 7.06 5.99 -15.27
C ASP A 81 6.75 4.63 -15.93
N GLU A 82 6.17 3.66 -15.23
CA GLU A 82 5.48 2.52 -15.87
C GLU A 82 3.96 2.69 -15.71
N GLU A 83 3.42 3.77 -16.30
CA GLU A 83 2.02 3.75 -16.73
C GLU A 83 1.93 2.81 -17.93
N ASP A 84 1.07 1.79 -17.84
CA ASP A 84 0.76 0.85 -18.91
C ASP A 84 0.59 1.56 -20.28
N GLU A 85 1.52 1.33 -21.22
CA GLU A 85 1.27 1.48 -22.67
C GLU A 85 0.33 0.38 -23.20
#